data_AF-A0A948MEU0-F1
#
_entry.id   AF-A0A948MEU0-F1
#
_cell.length_a   1.000
_cell.length_b   1.000
_cell.length_c   1.000
_cell.angle_alpha   90.00
_cell.angle_beta   90.00
_cell.angle_gamma   90.00
#
_symmetry.space_group_name_H-M   'P 1'
#
loop_
_entity.id
_entity.type
_entity.pdbx_description
1 polymer ?
#
loop_
_entity_poly.entity_id
_entity_poly.type
_entity_poly.pdbx_seq_one_letter_code
_entity_poly.pdbx_strand_id
1 'polypeptide(L)'
;MNTIARSRWLIPGLLILALAACSSAPKKPGGSTAGSSKPSGAVVQGKGGRPAHCPDGSPYKAAAEDPSTRGDYRAGGLYKPGVNDSTPTYIPNVACIPEPDVVDLPRSPIGNKSPYVVLGKQYQVMDKTRGYAEKGTASYYGAKFHGRLTSNREVYDMYAFTAAHKTLPLPSFARVTNLDNGESVIVRVNDRGPFHDGRVVDLSYAAAVRLGITQRGTGNVEVR
;
A
#
# COMPACT_ATOMS: atom_id res chain seq x y z
N MET A 1 -6.73 -64.62 1.95
CA MET A 1 -7.83 -65.56 2.23
C MET A 1 -8.91 -64.82 2.97
N ASN A 2 -10.16 -65.02 2.55
CA ASN A 2 -11.45 -64.60 3.13
C ASN A 2 -11.87 -63.12 3.04
N THR A 3 -13.10 -62.74 2.69
CA THR A 3 -14.15 -63.27 1.78
C THR A 3 -15.17 -62.13 1.60
N ILE A 4 -15.93 -62.22 0.50
CA ILE A 4 -16.98 -61.31 0.02
C ILE A 4 -18.28 -61.43 0.84
N ALA A 5 -19.06 -60.35 0.99
CA ALA A 5 -20.54 -60.40 0.93
C ALA A 5 -21.17 -59.01 0.71
N ARG A 6 -21.94 -58.89 -0.38
CA ARG A 6 -22.88 -57.81 -0.69
C ARG A 6 -24.26 -58.17 -0.16
N SER A 7 -25.12 -57.20 0.16
CA SER A 7 -26.57 -57.35 -0.09
C SER A 7 -27.27 -55.99 -0.19
N ARG A 8 -28.12 -55.88 -1.21
CA ARG A 8 -28.96 -54.73 -1.59
C ARG A 8 -30.38 -55.05 -1.14
N TRP A 9 -31.08 -54.10 -0.53
CA TRP A 9 -32.55 -54.11 -0.47
C TRP A 9 -33.09 -52.75 -0.95
N LEU A 10 -34.24 -52.82 -1.61
CA LEU A 10 -34.82 -51.87 -2.55
C LEU A 10 -36.30 -51.66 -2.17
N ILE A 11 -36.83 -50.44 -2.40
CA ILE A 11 -38.24 -50.05 -2.71
C ILE A 11 -39.20 -49.83 -1.50
N PRO A 12 -40.29 -49.01 -1.57
CA PRO A 12 -40.67 -47.82 -2.39
C PRO A 12 -41.15 -46.60 -1.55
N GLY A 13 -41.54 -45.50 -2.21
CA GLY A 13 -42.84 -44.88 -1.88
C GLY A 13 -42.92 -43.36 -1.76
N LEU A 14 -43.11 -42.72 -2.92
CA LEU A 14 -43.50 -41.33 -3.19
C LEU A 14 -44.74 -40.84 -2.38
N LEU A 15 -44.70 -39.61 -1.84
CA LEU A 15 -45.88 -38.75 -1.81
C LEU A 15 -45.50 -37.27 -1.96
N ILE A 16 -46.08 -36.65 -2.98
CA ILE A 16 -45.94 -35.27 -3.44
C ILE A 16 -46.87 -34.38 -2.61
N LEU A 17 -46.40 -33.21 -2.17
CA LEU A 17 -47.28 -32.04 -2.03
C LEU A 17 -46.52 -30.77 -2.41
N ALA A 18 -46.97 -30.18 -3.51
CA ALA A 18 -46.51 -28.90 -4.03
C ALA A 18 -47.31 -27.75 -3.39
N LEU A 19 -46.64 -26.65 -3.08
CA LEU A 19 -47.26 -25.33 -3.06
C LEU A 19 -46.27 -24.29 -3.58
N ALA A 20 -46.60 -23.79 -4.76
CA ALA A 20 -46.00 -22.62 -5.38
C ALA A 20 -46.56 -21.35 -4.75
N ALA A 21 -45.72 -20.33 -4.59
CA ALA A 21 -46.17 -18.95 -4.44
C ALA A 21 -45.21 -18.03 -5.20
N CYS A 22 -45.67 -17.59 -6.36
CA CYS A 22 -45.19 -16.41 -7.08
C CYS A 22 -45.96 -15.19 -6.56
N SER A 23 -45.31 -14.06 -6.32
CA SER A 23 -45.98 -12.77 -6.52
C SER A 23 -44.99 -11.67 -6.87
N SER A 24 -45.17 -11.11 -8.05
CA SER A 24 -44.43 -10.00 -8.64
C SER A 24 -44.84 -8.63 -8.08
N ALA A 25 -43.93 -7.67 -8.23
CA ALA A 25 -43.99 -6.26 -7.86
C ALA A 25 -45.07 -5.42 -8.60
N PRO A 26 -45.31 -4.16 -8.16
CA PRO A 26 -45.84 -3.11 -9.02
C PRO A 26 -44.73 -2.20 -9.58
N LYS A 27 -44.95 -1.65 -10.79
CA LYS A 27 -44.07 -0.72 -11.52
C LYS A 27 -44.92 0.40 -12.14
N LYS A 28 -44.50 1.68 -12.06
CA LYS A 28 -44.68 2.76 -13.08
C LYS A 28 -44.16 4.13 -12.59
N PRO A 29 -44.00 5.15 -13.48
CA PRO A 29 -43.17 5.27 -14.70
C PRO A 29 -42.07 6.37 -14.50
N GLY A 30 -40.92 6.34 -15.18
CA GLY A 30 -40.73 6.90 -16.53
C GLY A 30 -40.08 8.29 -16.47
N GLY A 31 -38.79 8.38 -16.82
CA GLY A 31 -38.04 9.63 -16.91
C GLY A 31 -36.62 9.39 -17.41
N SER A 32 -36.46 9.39 -18.73
CA SER A 32 -35.16 9.30 -19.42
C SER A 32 -34.39 10.61 -19.27
N THR A 33 -33.16 10.55 -18.79
CA THR A 33 -32.08 11.43 -19.27
C THR A 33 -30.75 10.70 -19.17
N ALA A 34 -30.08 10.60 -20.31
CA ALA A 34 -28.71 10.19 -20.42
C ALA A 34 -27.81 11.18 -19.65
N GLY A 35 -26.92 10.65 -18.82
CA GLY A 35 -25.90 11.42 -18.12
C GLY A 35 -24.70 10.53 -17.88
N SER A 36 -23.65 10.73 -18.68
CA SER A 36 -22.36 10.07 -18.55
C SER A 36 -21.77 10.27 -17.14
N SER A 37 -21.82 9.25 -16.29
CA SER A 37 -21.15 9.27 -14.99
C SER A 37 -19.68 8.90 -15.16
N LYS A 38 -18.83 9.92 -15.06
CA LYS A 38 -17.38 9.84 -14.80
C LYS A 38 -17.13 8.86 -13.63
N PRO A 39 -16.12 7.97 -13.67
CA PRO A 39 -15.84 7.11 -12.52
C PRO A 39 -15.32 7.97 -11.37
N SER A 40 -16.09 8.09 -10.29
CA SER A 40 -15.62 8.64 -9.03
C SER A 40 -14.76 7.58 -8.35
N GLY A 41 -13.44 7.74 -8.37
CA GLY A 41 -12.56 6.97 -7.50
C GLY A 41 -13.00 7.18 -6.04
N ALA A 42 -13.29 6.11 -5.33
CA ALA A 42 -13.71 6.19 -3.93
C ALA A 42 -12.52 6.67 -3.08
N VAL A 43 -12.63 7.86 -2.51
CA VAL A 43 -11.67 8.37 -1.51
C VAL A 43 -11.92 7.60 -0.21
N VAL A 44 -10.96 6.80 0.23
CA VAL A 44 -11.00 6.10 1.52
C VAL A 44 -10.16 6.88 2.52
N GLN A 45 -10.80 7.46 3.54
CA GLN A 45 -10.09 8.16 4.63
C GLN A 45 -9.53 7.17 5.67
N GLY A 46 -8.38 7.53 6.27
CA GLY A 46 -7.74 6.79 7.35
C GLY A 46 -8.60 6.67 8.62
N LYS A 47 -8.38 5.63 9.43
CA LYS A 47 -9.17 5.33 10.65
C LYS A 47 -8.89 6.26 11.85
N GLY A 48 -7.90 7.16 11.74
CA GLY A 48 -7.58 8.11 12.81
C GLY A 48 -8.18 9.48 12.53
N GLY A 49 -9.11 9.93 13.36
CA GLY A 49 -9.57 11.32 13.31
C GLY A 49 -8.41 12.26 13.61
N ARG A 50 -8.03 13.09 12.64
CA ARG A 50 -7.01 14.14 12.79
C ARG A 50 -7.42 15.06 13.96
N PRO A 51 -6.53 15.31 14.96
CA PRO A 51 -6.87 16.19 16.06
C PRO A 51 -7.30 17.59 15.60
N ALA A 52 -8.29 18.18 16.27
CA ALA A 52 -8.87 19.48 15.89
C ALA A 52 -7.87 20.66 15.95
N HIS A 53 -6.77 20.52 16.71
CA HIS A 53 -5.73 21.55 16.81
C HIS A 53 -4.72 21.51 15.66
N CYS A 54 -4.77 20.50 14.79
CA CYS A 54 -3.84 20.39 13.69
C CYS A 54 -4.17 21.42 12.59
N PRO A 55 -3.16 22.01 11.93
CA PRO A 55 -3.38 22.99 10.86
C PRO A 55 -4.09 22.37 9.65
N ASP A 56 -4.47 23.16 8.66
CA ASP A 56 -4.83 22.59 7.35
C ASP A 56 -3.57 22.04 6.67
N GLY A 57 -3.56 20.76 6.29
CA GLY A 57 -2.41 20.11 5.65
C GLY A 57 -1.28 19.68 6.59
N SER A 58 -0.08 19.43 6.06
CA SER A 58 1.06 19.01 6.89
C SER A 58 1.62 20.19 7.71
N PRO A 59 1.96 20.02 9.00
CA PRO A 59 2.69 21.03 9.76
C PRO A 59 4.16 21.14 9.33
N TYR A 60 4.65 20.21 8.51
CA TYR A 60 6.01 20.21 7.98
C TYR A 60 6.05 20.83 6.60
N LYS A 61 7.04 21.70 6.37
CA LYS A 61 7.33 22.21 5.03
C LYS A 61 7.65 21.03 4.11
N ALA A 62 7.01 21.00 2.95
CA ALA A 62 7.29 20.00 1.93
C ALA A 62 8.79 20.00 1.56
N ALA A 63 9.36 18.81 1.43
CA ALA A 63 10.74 18.65 0.97
C ALA A 63 10.94 19.32 -0.40
N ALA A 64 12.04 20.07 -0.53
CA ALA A 64 12.51 20.55 -1.81
C ALA A 64 13.57 19.60 -2.35
N GLU A 65 13.63 19.46 -3.68
CA GLU A 65 14.72 18.70 -4.29
C GLU A 65 16.06 19.37 -3.95
N ASP A 66 17.05 18.57 -3.56
CA ASP A 66 18.45 18.99 -3.50
C ASP A 66 19.16 18.57 -4.80
N PRO A 67 19.42 19.51 -5.73
CA PRO A 67 20.06 19.18 -7.01
C PRO A 67 21.48 18.61 -6.86
N SER A 68 22.16 18.87 -5.73
CA SER A 68 23.50 18.32 -5.45
C SER A 68 23.47 16.81 -5.22
N THR A 69 22.28 16.26 -4.98
CA THR A 69 22.07 14.82 -4.86
C THR A 69 21.81 14.13 -6.20
N ARG A 70 21.68 14.87 -7.31
CA ARG A 70 21.53 14.30 -8.66
C ARG A 70 22.83 13.60 -9.07
N GLY A 71 22.73 12.37 -9.57
CA GLY A 71 23.87 11.60 -10.06
C GLY A 71 23.62 10.09 -10.02
N ASP A 72 24.40 9.35 -10.81
CA ASP A 72 24.27 7.89 -10.97
C ASP A 72 24.86 7.15 -9.76
N TYR A 73 24.08 7.07 -8.69
CA TYR A 73 24.33 6.01 -7.72
C TYR A 73 23.98 4.70 -8.42
N ARG A 74 25.01 3.87 -8.65
CA ARG A 74 24.95 2.65 -9.47
C ARG A 74 23.70 1.81 -9.17
N ALA A 75 23.30 0.92 -10.08
CA ALA A 75 22.34 -0.13 -9.76
C ALA A 75 22.83 -0.92 -8.52
N GLY A 76 22.21 -0.68 -7.36
CA GLY A 76 22.65 -1.21 -6.06
C GLY A 76 23.58 -0.31 -5.22
N GLY A 77 24.14 0.75 -5.80
CA GLY A 77 24.72 1.87 -5.06
C GLY A 77 23.58 2.75 -4.56
N LEU A 78 23.11 2.50 -3.34
CA LEU A 78 21.93 3.19 -2.79
C LEU A 78 22.26 4.57 -2.18
N TYR A 79 23.54 5.01 -2.17
CA TYR A 79 23.99 6.10 -1.29
C TYR A 79 25.14 6.94 -1.85
N LYS A 80 25.18 8.23 -1.46
CA LYS A 80 26.36 9.08 -1.64
C LYS A 80 27.52 8.53 -0.81
N PRO A 81 28.67 8.18 -1.43
CA PRO A 81 29.82 7.69 -0.68
C PRO A 81 30.20 8.65 0.45
N GLY A 82 30.49 8.10 1.64
CA GLY A 82 30.92 8.87 2.80
C GLY A 82 29.82 9.61 3.57
N VAL A 83 28.54 9.48 3.19
CA VAL A 83 27.42 10.05 3.96
C VAL A 83 26.78 8.97 4.83
N ASN A 84 26.99 9.08 6.15
CA ASN A 84 26.35 8.24 7.14
C ASN A 84 24.84 8.52 7.18
N ASP A 85 24.05 7.48 7.44
CA ASP A 85 22.61 7.67 7.65
C ASP A 85 22.31 8.12 9.08
N SER A 86 21.18 8.80 9.26
CA SER A 86 20.73 9.29 10.56
C SER A 86 19.22 9.43 10.59
N THR A 87 18.65 9.61 11.77
CA THR A 87 17.27 10.09 11.94
C THR A 87 17.30 11.49 12.53
N PRO A 88 16.21 12.28 12.40
CA PRO A 88 16.06 13.50 13.16
C PRO A 88 16.25 13.24 14.66
N THR A 89 16.80 14.22 15.37
CA THR A 89 17.02 14.15 16.83
C THR A 89 15.73 14.28 17.64
N TYR A 90 14.59 14.50 16.96
CA TYR A 90 13.27 14.65 17.55
C TYR A 90 12.27 13.69 16.89
N ILE A 91 11.18 13.42 17.59
CA ILE A 91 10.04 12.65 17.07
C ILE A 91 9.04 13.64 16.46
N PRO A 92 8.71 13.54 15.16
CA PRO A 92 7.74 14.41 14.52
C PRO A 92 6.33 14.21 15.11
N ASN A 93 5.53 15.28 15.14
CA ASN A 93 4.11 15.25 15.44
C ASN A 93 3.35 14.62 14.25
N VAL A 94 3.43 13.29 14.16
CA VAL A 94 2.77 12.51 13.11
C VAL A 94 1.25 12.52 13.21
N ALA A 95 0.67 12.88 14.36
CA ALA A 95 -0.78 12.98 14.52
C ALA A 95 -1.38 14.11 13.66
N CYS A 96 -0.59 15.15 13.35
CA CYS A 96 -1.00 16.24 12.48
C CYS A 96 -0.55 16.10 11.02
N ILE A 97 0.14 15.02 10.65
CA ILE A 97 0.44 14.75 9.25
C ILE A 97 -0.79 14.07 8.63
N PRO A 98 -1.37 14.60 7.53
CA PRO A 98 -2.50 13.94 6.89
C PRO A 98 -2.07 12.65 6.19
N GLU A 99 -2.86 11.59 6.33
CA GLU A 99 -2.79 10.44 5.43
C GLU A 99 -3.12 10.87 3.99
N PRO A 100 -2.47 10.29 2.98
CA PRO A 100 -2.73 10.68 1.61
C PRO A 100 -4.10 10.14 1.17
N ASP A 101 -4.81 10.92 0.34
CA ASP A 101 -6.07 10.48 -0.23
C ASP A 101 -5.86 9.27 -1.15
N VAL A 102 -6.64 8.21 -0.94
CA VAL A 102 -6.63 7.03 -1.80
C VAL A 102 -7.40 7.35 -3.07
N VAL A 103 -6.69 7.60 -4.17
CA VAL A 103 -7.26 7.96 -5.47
C VAL A 103 -6.68 7.08 -6.59
N ASP A 104 -7.46 6.87 -7.65
CA ASP A 104 -7.00 6.15 -8.84
C ASP A 104 -6.19 7.10 -9.73
N LEU A 105 -4.87 7.05 -9.62
CA LEU A 105 -3.94 7.89 -10.37
C LEU A 105 -3.32 7.12 -11.54
N PRO A 106 -3.02 7.81 -12.66
CA PRO A 106 -2.29 7.19 -13.75
C PRO A 106 -0.92 6.70 -13.28
N ARG A 107 -0.49 5.56 -13.83
CA ARG A 107 0.85 5.02 -13.58
C ARG A 107 1.93 6.02 -14.01
N SER A 108 2.97 6.15 -13.20
CA SER A 108 4.18 6.89 -13.53
C SER A 108 4.81 6.34 -14.82
N PRO A 109 5.17 7.20 -15.79
CA PRO A 109 5.83 6.78 -17.02
C PRO A 109 7.26 6.28 -16.80
N ILE A 110 7.88 6.59 -15.65
CA ILE A 110 9.31 6.31 -15.38
C ILE A 110 9.47 5.21 -14.31
N GLY A 111 8.63 5.21 -13.28
CA GLY A 111 8.77 4.30 -12.14
C GLY A 111 8.29 2.85 -12.37
N ASN A 112 7.70 2.55 -13.53
CA ASN A 112 7.01 1.26 -13.80
C ASN A 112 7.67 0.38 -14.86
N LYS A 113 8.95 0.60 -15.18
CA LYS A 113 9.69 -0.31 -16.06
C LYS A 113 9.65 -1.73 -15.49
N SER A 114 9.21 -2.69 -16.31
CA SER A 114 9.04 -4.10 -15.94
C SER A 114 9.42 -5.00 -17.12
N PRO A 115 10.16 -6.10 -16.91
CA PRO A 115 10.88 -6.40 -15.67
C PRO A 115 12.01 -5.39 -15.44
N TYR A 116 12.51 -5.34 -14.21
CA TYR A 116 13.71 -4.56 -13.86
C TYR A 116 14.65 -5.37 -12.99
N VAL A 117 15.95 -5.02 -13.00
CA VAL A 117 17.00 -5.76 -12.27
C VAL A 117 17.71 -4.82 -11.32
N VAL A 118 17.84 -5.23 -10.06
CA VAL A 118 18.63 -4.53 -9.03
C VAL A 118 19.43 -5.56 -8.26
N LEU A 119 20.73 -5.31 -8.06
CA LEU A 119 21.64 -6.23 -7.36
C LEU A 119 21.60 -7.67 -7.92
N GLY A 120 21.47 -7.82 -9.24
CA GLY A 120 21.39 -9.12 -9.91
C GLY A 120 20.07 -9.87 -9.75
N LYS A 121 19.10 -9.33 -9.00
CA LYS A 121 17.76 -9.91 -8.83
C LYS A 121 16.76 -9.23 -9.76
N GLN A 122 15.98 -10.02 -10.49
CA GLN A 122 14.92 -9.54 -11.36
C GLN A 122 13.60 -9.39 -10.59
N TYR A 123 12.90 -8.29 -10.83
CA TYR A 123 11.60 -7.97 -10.26
C TYR A 123 10.59 -7.69 -11.37
N GLN A 124 9.32 -8.01 -11.11
CA GLN A 124 8.21 -7.73 -12.01
C GLN A 124 7.21 -6.80 -11.32
N VAL A 125 6.86 -5.71 -11.98
CA VAL A 125 5.79 -4.81 -11.52
C VAL A 125 4.43 -5.47 -11.78
N MET A 126 3.54 -5.42 -10.81
CA MET A 126 2.21 -6.03 -10.88
C MET A 126 1.27 -5.24 -11.80
N ASP A 127 0.43 -5.97 -12.53
CA ASP A 127 -0.60 -5.36 -13.39
C ASP A 127 -1.86 -4.96 -12.64
N LYS A 128 -2.18 -5.62 -11.53
CA LYS A 128 -3.37 -5.33 -10.72
C LYS A 128 -2.98 -5.35 -9.25
N THR A 129 -3.41 -4.34 -8.50
CA THR A 129 -3.17 -4.22 -7.05
C THR A 129 -4.31 -4.78 -6.21
N ARG A 130 -5.49 -4.97 -6.81
CA ARG A 130 -6.67 -5.45 -6.09
C ARG A 130 -6.42 -6.83 -5.49
N GLY A 131 -6.64 -6.96 -4.18
CA GLY A 131 -6.45 -8.20 -3.44
C GLY A 131 -4.99 -8.48 -3.06
N TYR A 132 -4.06 -7.56 -3.33
CA TYR A 132 -2.71 -7.65 -2.79
C TYR A 132 -2.75 -7.59 -1.27
N ALA A 133 -2.06 -8.53 -0.64
CA ALA A 133 -1.78 -8.54 0.79
C ALA A 133 -0.49 -9.31 1.01
N GLU A 134 0.48 -8.71 1.69
CA GLU A 134 1.76 -9.35 2.00
C GLU A 134 2.18 -9.04 3.43
N LYS A 135 2.64 -10.07 4.14
CA LYS A 135 3.22 -9.92 5.48
C LYS A 135 4.73 -10.04 5.39
N GLY A 136 5.44 -9.24 6.16
CA GLY A 136 6.89 -9.33 6.25
C GLY A 136 7.50 -8.19 7.07
N THR A 137 8.78 -7.96 6.86
CA THR A 137 9.52 -6.93 7.62
C THR A 137 9.44 -5.59 6.93
N ALA A 138 9.07 -4.54 7.66
CA ALA A 138 9.27 -3.16 7.25
C ALA A 138 10.61 -2.63 7.76
N SER A 139 11.26 -1.75 6.98
CA SER A 139 12.22 -0.78 7.51
C SER A 139 11.82 0.64 7.10
N TYR A 140 12.69 1.63 7.28
CA TYR A 140 12.44 3.01 6.89
C TYR A 140 13.72 3.72 6.42
N TYR A 141 13.53 4.75 5.60
CA TYR A 141 14.60 5.61 5.11
C TYR A 141 15.06 6.59 6.18
N GLY A 142 16.38 6.78 6.31
CA GLY A 142 16.94 7.86 7.13
C GLY A 142 17.06 9.21 6.40
N ALA A 143 17.65 10.18 7.08
CA ALA A 143 17.69 11.59 6.72
C ALA A 143 18.50 11.89 5.46
N LYS A 144 19.51 11.08 5.15
CA LYS A 144 20.34 11.28 3.95
C LYS A 144 19.56 11.17 2.63
N PHE A 145 18.34 10.65 2.70
CA PHE A 145 17.45 10.53 1.55
C PHE A 145 16.58 11.76 1.33
N HIS A 146 16.33 12.55 2.37
CA HIS A 146 15.41 13.69 2.32
C HIS A 146 15.80 14.67 1.21
N GLY A 147 14.83 15.09 0.40
CA GLY A 147 15.08 15.99 -0.73
C GLY A 147 15.62 15.31 -2.00
N ARG A 148 15.76 13.98 -2.02
CA ARG A 148 16.18 13.24 -3.24
C ARG A 148 14.99 12.82 -4.08
N LEU A 149 15.22 12.61 -5.37
CA LEU A 149 14.21 12.00 -6.25
C LEU A 149 14.07 10.49 -5.97
N THR A 150 12.83 10.04 -5.86
CA THR A 150 12.42 8.63 -5.83
C THR A 150 12.38 8.04 -7.25
N SER A 151 12.09 6.74 -7.36
CA SER A 151 11.98 6.02 -8.63
C SER A 151 10.89 6.55 -9.57
N ASN A 152 9.86 7.22 -9.05
CA ASN A 152 8.86 7.90 -9.88
C ASN A 152 9.12 9.41 -10.08
N ARG A 153 10.28 9.90 -9.60
CA ARG A 153 10.75 11.30 -9.63
C ARG A 153 9.99 12.27 -8.72
N GLU A 154 9.20 11.79 -7.77
CA GLU A 154 8.77 12.63 -6.65
C GLU A 154 9.95 12.88 -5.69
N VAL A 155 9.96 14.03 -5.03
CA VAL A 155 10.92 14.32 -3.97
C VAL A 155 10.55 13.49 -2.73
N TYR A 156 11.49 12.72 -2.21
CA TYR A 156 11.31 12.01 -0.95
C TYR A 156 11.26 13.01 0.21
N ASP A 157 10.12 13.03 0.89
CA ASP A 157 9.88 13.77 2.11
C ASP A 157 9.74 12.79 3.28
N MET A 158 10.64 12.92 4.26
CA MET A 158 10.64 12.04 5.43
C MET A 158 9.48 12.33 6.40
N TYR A 159 8.83 13.50 6.25
CA TYR A 159 7.69 13.95 7.02
C TYR A 159 6.35 13.75 6.29
N ALA A 160 6.34 13.08 5.13
CA ALA A 160 5.14 12.67 4.43
C ALA A 160 4.95 11.15 4.55
N PHE A 161 3.70 10.65 4.57
CA PHE A 161 3.42 9.22 4.60
C PHE A 161 3.62 8.58 3.22
N THR A 162 4.88 8.28 2.91
CA THR A 162 5.32 7.60 1.68
C THR A 162 6.03 6.28 1.99
N ALA A 163 6.17 5.44 0.97
CA ALA A 163 6.88 4.17 1.05
C ALA A 163 7.48 3.72 -0.29
N ALA A 164 8.44 2.79 -0.23
CA ALA A 164 8.97 2.05 -1.36
C ALA A 164 8.46 0.61 -1.38
N HIS A 165 8.17 0.11 -2.59
CA HIS A 165 7.76 -1.28 -2.80
C HIS A 165 8.38 -1.87 -4.07
N LYS A 166 8.68 -3.18 -4.02
CA LYS A 166 9.34 -3.92 -5.11
C LYS A 166 8.44 -4.05 -6.34
N THR A 167 7.16 -4.34 -6.14
CA THR A 167 6.29 -4.83 -7.23
C THR A 167 4.99 -4.04 -7.40
N LEU A 168 4.62 -3.16 -6.46
CA LEU A 168 3.41 -2.38 -6.61
C LEU A 168 3.64 -1.30 -7.67
N PRO A 169 2.68 -1.03 -8.59
CA PRO A 169 2.83 0.02 -9.58
C PRO A 169 2.94 1.38 -8.89
N LEU A 170 3.74 2.30 -9.44
CA LEU A 170 3.91 3.65 -8.91
C LEU A 170 3.03 4.65 -9.68
N PRO A 171 2.38 5.60 -9.00
CA PRO A 171 2.07 5.52 -7.59
C PRO A 171 1.03 4.42 -7.31
N SER A 172 1.06 3.87 -6.10
CA SER A 172 -0.06 3.15 -5.50
C SER A 172 -0.30 3.69 -4.11
N PHE A 173 -1.41 3.30 -3.49
CA PHE A 173 -1.66 3.54 -2.07
C PHE A 173 -1.75 2.20 -1.37
N ALA A 174 -1.15 2.11 -0.19
CA ALA A 174 -1.17 0.89 0.61
C ALA A 174 -1.49 1.24 2.06
N ARG A 175 -2.29 0.40 2.71
CA ARG A 175 -2.39 0.36 4.17
C ARG A 175 -1.28 -0.50 4.70
N VAL A 176 -0.42 0.08 5.52
CA VAL A 176 0.59 -0.67 6.28
C VAL A 176 0.10 -0.77 7.70
N THR A 177 0.05 -2.00 8.22
CA THR A 177 -0.36 -2.28 9.61
C THR A 177 0.81 -2.94 10.34
N ASN A 178 1.24 -2.37 11.46
CA ASN A 178 2.17 -3.04 12.35
C ASN A 178 1.44 -4.14 13.12
N LEU A 179 1.88 -5.38 12.94
CA LEU A 179 1.24 -6.56 13.50
C LEU A 179 1.50 -6.73 15.00
N ASP A 180 2.53 -6.06 15.54
CA ASP A 180 2.89 -6.17 16.95
C ASP A 180 2.01 -5.27 17.85
N ASN A 181 1.44 -4.19 17.31
CA ASN A 181 0.63 -3.23 18.08
C ASN A 181 -0.72 -2.87 17.44
N GLY A 182 -0.99 -3.28 16.21
CA GLY A 182 -2.24 -3.00 15.49
C GLY A 182 -2.35 -1.59 14.89
N GLU A 183 -1.33 -0.74 15.06
CA GLU A 183 -1.30 0.59 14.46
C GLU A 183 -1.22 0.48 12.93
N SER A 184 -1.87 1.42 12.23
CA SER A 184 -1.85 1.44 10.77
C SER A 184 -1.76 2.85 10.21
N VAL A 185 -1.23 2.96 9.00
CA VAL A 185 -1.12 4.20 8.24
C VAL A 185 -1.33 3.91 6.75
N ILE A 186 -2.07 4.77 6.06
CA ILE A 186 -2.06 4.78 4.59
C ILE A 186 -0.81 5.49 4.10
N VAL A 187 -0.09 4.87 3.17
CA VAL A 187 1.09 5.45 2.52
C VAL A 187 0.88 5.54 1.01
N ARG A 188 1.48 6.56 0.40
CA ARG A 188 1.71 6.60 -1.04
C ARG A 188 2.98 5.82 -1.35
N VAL A 189 2.87 4.77 -2.16
CA VAL A 189 4.02 4.05 -2.70
C VAL A 189 4.54 4.82 -3.90
N ASN A 190 5.70 5.48 -3.77
CA ASN A 190 6.30 6.31 -4.82
C ASN A 190 7.74 5.90 -5.20
N ASP A 191 8.30 4.91 -4.52
CA ASP A 191 9.68 4.46 -4.75
C ASP A 191 9.81 2.93 -4.90
N ARG A 192 11.00 2.49 -5.34
CA ARG A 192 11.37 1.08 -5.52
C ARG A 192 12.33 0.61 -4.43
N GLY A 193 12.12 -0.62 -3.98
CA GLY A 193 12.82 -1.22 -2.85
C GLY A 193 11.80 -1.85 -1.89
N PRO A 194 12.22 -2.34 -0.73
CA PRO A 194 13.61 -2.56 -0.29
C PRO A 194 14.33 -3.56 -1.19
N PHE A 195 15.66 -3.51 -1.29
CA PHE A 195 16.46 -4.54 -1.99
C PHE A 195 17.26 -5.43 -1.04
N HIS A 196 16.88 -5.41 0.24
CA HIS A 196 17.35 -6.35 1.25
C HIS A 196 16.38 -7.53 1.37
N ASP A 197 16.93 -8.71 1.60
CA ASP A 197 16.14 -9.93 1.75
C ASP A 197 15.27 -9.90 3.02
N GLY A 198 14.09 -10.49 2.94
CA GLY A 198 13.11 -10.54 4.04
C GLY A 198 12.31 -9.26 4.28
N ARG A 199 12.64 -8.14 3.60
CA ARG A 199 11.90 -6.88 3.73
C ARG A 199 10.88 -6.71 2.61
N VAL A 200 9.69 -6.24 2.97
CA VAL A 200 8.55 -6.05 2.04
C VAL A 200 8.31 -4.58 1.73
N VAL A 201 8.61 -3.67 2.65
CA VAL A 201 8.37 -2.22 2.47
C VAL A 201 9.44 -1.39 3.19
N ASP A 202 9.86 -0.29 2.56
CA ASP A 202 10.62 0.78 3.22
C ASP A 202 9.72 2.00 3.40
N LEU A 203 9.54 2.43 4.63
CA LEU A 203 8.67 3.54 4.99
C LEU A 203 9.43 4.87 5.03
N SER A 204 8.71 5.96 4.86
CA SER A 204 9.16 7.27 5.36
C SER A 204 9.35 7.25 6.88
N TYR A 205 10.19 8.15 7.39
CA TYR A 205 10.41 8.28 8.84
C TYR A 205 9.10 8.58 9.59
N ALA A 206 8.24 9.48 9.07
CA ALA A 206 6.94 9.76 9.65
C ALA A 206 6.03 8.51 9.71
N ALA A 207 5.97 7.71 8.64
CA ALA A 207 5.17 6.48 8.65
C ALA A 207 5.72 5.46 9.67
N ALA A 208 7.04 5.36 9.80
CA ALA A 208 7.66 4.49 10.80
C ALA A 208 7.38 4.94 12.24
N VAL A 209 7.38 6.26 12.50
CA VAL A 209 6.99 6.83 13.80
C VAL A 209 5.52 6.54 14.07
N ARG A 210 4.64 6.75 13.08
CA ARG A 210 3.20 6.47 13.20
C ARG A 210 2.92 5.01 13.54
N LEU A 211 3.70 4.08 13.01
CA LEU A 211 3.59 2.64 13.30
C LEU A 211 4.32 2.20 14.57
N GLY A 212 5.14 3.06 15.18
CA GLY A 212 5.92 2.73 16.38
C GLY A 212 7.08 1.76 16.14
N ILE A 213 7.72 1.79 14.97
CA ILE A 213 8.82 0.86 14.63
C ILE A 213 10.23 1.50 14.68
N THR A 214 10.34 2.81 14.89
CA THR A 214 11.63 3.53 14.80
C THR A 214 12.66 3.06 15.82
N GLN A 215 12.27 2.78 17.06
CA GLN A 215 13.21 2.35 18.11
C GLN A 215 13.92 1.02 17.78
N ARG A 216 13.23 0.11 17.07
CA ARG A 216 13.78 -1.19 16.66
C ARG A 216 14.45 -1.14 15.28
N GLY A 217 14.31 -0.04 14.53
CA GLY A 217 14.75 0.07 13.14
C GLY A 217 13.85 -0.69 12.13
N THR A 218 13.08 -1.68 12.59
CA THR A 218 12.25 -2.56 11.78
C THR A 218 10.96 -2.94 12.51
N GLY A 219 9.98 -3.48 11.79
CA GLY A 219 8.76 -4.02 12.39
C GLY A 219 8.06 -5.07 11.53
N ASN A 220 7.31 -5.96 12.17
CA ASN A 220 6.46 -6.93 11.48
C ASN A 220 5.21 -6.21 10.96
N VAL A 221 5.00 -6.23 9.65
CA VAL A 221 3.88 -5.53 9.03
C VAL A 221 3.08 -6.41 8.09
N GLU A 222 1.85 -5.97 7.85
CA GLU A 222 1.04 -6.36 6.69
C GLU A 222 0.84 -5.15 5.79
N VAL A 223 1.07 -5.33 4.49
CA VAL A 223 0.87 -4.34 3.42
C VAL A 223 -0.30 -4.79 2.56
N ARG A 224 -1.28 -3.92 2.32
CA ARG A 224 -2.51 -4.20 1.56
C ARG A 224 -3.01 -2.99 0.79
#